data_AF-A0A327J7D8-F1
#
_entry.id   AF-A0A327J7D8-F1
#
_cell.length_a   1.000
_cell.length_b   1.000
_cell.length_c   1.000
_cell.angle_alpha   90.00
_cell.angle_beta   90.00
_cell.angle_gamma   90.00
#
_symmetry.space_group_name_H-M   'P 1'
#
loop_
_entity.id
_entity.type
_entity.pdbx_description
1 polymer ?
#
loop_
_entity_poly.entity_id
_entity_poly.type
_entity_poly.pdbx_seq_one_letter_code
_entity_poly.pdbx_strand_id
1 'polypeptide(L)'
;MTSFFLIFHTSKGENMKVEEILNKIEDYRNNNIHWSKKEIQLPDNGGKFEVKRFGICNDDNFDKGSFRYYLEFEIINPQGNKGNLVSIMMNPSSETNPNNNNKIDSTVTNVIRMAYVSGYSKVIILNSFPYINGNGTESLEKNNNSKDSQENKLNKDFINNFLKANVNNQDIDILLAWGENIKNTVEDYSKFLKPYENQNKIYVYDITKNSFPMHPSPFNKEKVNNALKSKTCLKNVKLKCERRKKIAVEYK
;
A
#
# COMPACT_ATOMS: atom_id res chain seq x y z
N MET A 1 -8.00 12.22 39.06
CA MET A 1 -7.37 11.02 38.47
C MET A 1 -6.39 11.49 37.41
N THR A 2 -5.11 11.43 37.74
CA THR A 2 -4.00 11.94 36.93
C THR A 2 -3.67 10.91 35.86
N SER A 3 -3.88 11.24 34.58
CA SER A 3 -3.49 10.37 33.47
C SER A 3 -1.98 10.47 33.26
N PHE A 4 -1.28 9.35 33.45
CA PHE A 4 0.12 9.21 33.08
C PHE A 4 0.22 9.04 31.56
N PHE A 5 0.77 10.04 30.87
CA PHE A 5 1.30 9.86 29.52
C PHE A 5 2.66 9.14 29.65
N LEU A 6 2.71 7.87 29.26
CA LEU A 6 3.98 7.18 29.08
C LEU A 6 4.60 7.65 27.76
N ILE A 7 5.59 8.53 27.84
CA ILE A 7 6.45 8.86 26.70
C ILE A 7 7.56 7.82 26.66
N PHE A 8 7.47 6.87 25.74
CA PHE A 8 8.59 5.96 25.46
C PHE A 8 9.70 6.73 24.76
N HIS A 9 10.79 7.01 25.47
CA HIS A 9 12.06 7.34 24.84
C HIS A 9 12.70 6.04 24.36
N THR A 10 12.58 5.74 23.07
CA THR A 10 13.37 4.67 22.46
C THR A 10 14.82 5.13 22.36
N SER A 11 15.72 4.34 22.95
CA SER A 11 17.16 4.51 22.81
C SER A 11 17.55 4.54 21.33
N LYS A 12 18.41 5.49 20.96
CA LYS A 12 19.04 5.50 19.63
C LYS A 12 19.85 4.20 19.47
N GLY A 13 19.40 3.29 18.59
CA GLY A 13 20.30 2.27 18.03
C GLY A 13 19.77 0.87 17.79
N GLU A 14 18.54 0.50 18.19
CA GLU A 14 17.97 -0.81 17.82
C GLU A 14 17.04 -0.68 16.62
N ASN A 15 17.28 -1.49 15.58
CA ASN A 15 16.37 -1.60 14.44
C ASN A 15 15.03 -2.15 14.93
N MET A 16 13.93 -1.54 14.48
CA MET A 16 12.57 -1.95 14.84
C MET A 16 12.31 -3.43 14.49
N LYS A 17 11.53 -4.14 15.30
CA LYS A 17 11.12 -5.54 15.03
C LYS A 17 9.73 -5.61 14.40
N VAL A 18 9.40 -6.73 13.76
CA VAL A 18 8.08 -6.95 13.15
C VAL A 18 6.97 -6.83 14.19
N GLU A 19 7.15 -7.40 15.36
CA GLU A 19 6.21 -7.37 16.47
C GLU A 19 5.98 -5.94 16.96
N GLU A 20 7.02 -5.11 16.99
CA GLU A 20 6.92 -3.71 17.39
C GLU A 20 6.10 -2.90 16.38
N ILE A 21 6.30 -3.13 15.07
CA ILE A 21 5.48 -2.49 14.01
C ILE A 21 4.01 -2.88 14.19
N LEU A 22 3.72 -4.17 14.39
CA LEU A 22 2.36 -4.68 14.55
C LEU A 22 1.69 -4.12 15.82
N ASN A 23 2.40 -4.10 16.94
CA ASN A 23 1.89 -3.55 18.20
C ASN A 23 1.58 -2.05 18.06
N LYS A 24 2.48 -1.28 17.43
CA LYS A 24 2.21 0.14 17.16
C LYS A 24 0.96 0.34 16.31
N ILE A 25 0.72 -0.49 15.29
CA ILE A 25 -0.50 -0.39 14.47
C ILE A 25 -1.75 -0.60 15.33
N GLU A 26 -1.77 -1.64 16.16
CA GLU A 26 -2.91 -1.94 17.02
C GLU A 26 -3.13 -0.88 18.10
N ASP A 27 -2.05 -0.38 18.71
CA ASP A 27 -2.12 0.72 19.68
C ASP A 27 -2.72 1.98 19.05
N TYR A 28 -2.31 2.34 17.83
CA TYR A 28 -2.84 3.50 17.13
C TYR A 28 -4.33 3.34 16.81
N ARG A 29 -4.75 2.14 16.38
CA ARG A 29 -6.16 1.83 16.10
C ARG A 29 -7.01 1.89 17.38
N ASN A 30 -6.56 1.23 18.45
CA ASN A 30 -7.30 1.14 19.72
C ASN A 30 -7.44 2.49 20.41
N ASN A 31 -6.42 3.34 20.33
CA ASN A 31 -6.45 4.68 20.89
C ASN A 31 -7.02 5.73 19.91
N ASN A 32 -7.49 5.33 18.72
CA ASN A 32 -8.03 6.21 17.68
C ASN A 32 -7.06 7.37 17.36
N ILE A 33 -5.75 7.08 17.41
CA ILE A 33 -4.67 8.05 17.16
C ILE A 33 -4.60 8.26 15.66
N HIS A 34 -5.34 9.26 15.18
CA HIS A 34 -5.22 9.75 13.82
C HIS A 34 -4.59 11.12 13.82
N TRP A 35 -3.59 11.29 12.96
CA TRP A 35 -2.79 12.51 12.94
C TRP A 35 -3.52 13.67 12.26
N SER A 36 -4.37 13.37 11.28
CA SER A 36 -5.18 14.39 10.61
C SER A 36 -6.36 13.79 9.85
N LYS A 37 -7.48 14.54 9.80
CA LYS A 37 -8.52 14.36 8.78
C LYS A 37 -8.06 15.04 7.49
N LYS A 38 -8.32 14.43 6.34
CA LYS A 38 -8.03 15.01 5.03
C LYS A 38 -9.21 14.84 4.09
N GLU A 39 -9.59 15.93 3.45
CA GLU A 39 -10.58 15.92 2.37
C GLU A 39 -9.90 15.47 1.05
N ILE A 40 -10.52 14.52 0.36
CA ILE A 40 -10.13 14.02 -0.95
C ILE A 40 -11.22 14.37 -1.95
N GLN A 41 -10.83 15.09 -2.99
CA GLN A 41 -11.67 15.46 -4.12
C GLN A 41 -11.68 14.31 -5.13
N LEU A 42 -12.84 13.85 -5.59
CA LEU A 42 -12.92 12.98 -6.77
C LEU A 42 -12.54 13.77 -8.04
N PRO A 43 -12.03 13.11 -9.10
CA PRO A 43 -11.69 13.76 -10.37
C PRO A 43 -12.86 14.52 -11.00
N ASP A 44 -12.56 15.36 -11.98
CA ASP A 44 -13.53 16.13 -12.77
C ASP A 44 -14.50 16.97 -11.91
N ASN A 45 -13.97 17.55 -10.82
CA ASN A 45 -14.75 18.29 -9.81
C ASN A 45 -15.92 17.48 -9.22
N GLY A 46 -15.74 16.16 -9.07
CA GLY A 46 -16.75 15.28 -8.50
C GLY A 46 -17.05 15.54 -7.02
N GLY A 47 -17.68 14.58 -6.35
CA GLY A 47 -17.90 14.66 -4.90
C GLY A 47 -16.58 14.69 -4.11
N LYS A 48 -16.67 15.15 -2.86
CA LYS A 48 -15.57 15.09 -1.90
C LYS A 48 -15.90 14.08 -0.80
N PHE A 49 -14.86 13.50 -0.22
CA PHE A 49 -14.99 12.63 0.94
C PHE A 49 -13.81 12.82 1.89
N GLU A 50 -13.98 12.43 3.14
CA GLU A 50 -12.95 12.59 4.16
C GLU A 50 -12.27 11.25 4.45
N VAL A 51 -10.99 11.32 4.82
CA VAL A 51 -10.23 10.19 5.35
C VAL A 51 -9.53 10.57 6.64
N LYS A 52 -9.37 9.62 7.56
CA LYS A 52 -8.41 9.71 8.67
C LYS A 52 -7.18 8.88 8.35
N ARG A 53 -5.99 9.33 8.78
CA ARG A 53 -4.74 8.63 8.44
C ARG A 53 -3.75 8.58 9.59
N PHE A 54 -2.92 7.54 9.57
CA PHE A 54 -1.71 7.39 10.35
C PHE A 54 -0.72 6.49 9.60
N GLY A 55 0.53 6.40 10.06
CA GLY A 55 1.51 5.49 9.49
C GLY A 55 2.59 5.13 10.49
N ILE A 56 3.41 4.13 10.14
CA ILE A 56 4.55 3.68 10.94
C ILE A 56 5.81 3.81 10.09
N CYS A 57 6.83 4.46 10.65
CA CYS A 57 8.15 4.62 10.07
C CYS A 57 9.22 4.44 11.14
N ASN A 58 10.47 4.32 10.69
CA ASN A 58 11.61 4.30 11.58
C ASN A 58 11.80 5.69 12.21
N ASP A 59 12.06 5.71 13.53
CA ASP A 59 12.24 6.91 14.35
C ASP A 59 11.12 7.97 14.23
N ASP A 60 9.90 7.56 13.87
CA ASP A 60 8.76 8.45 13.60
C ASP A 60 9.05 9.57 12.56
N ASN A 61 10.06 9.35 11.71
CA ASN A 61 10.48 10.25 10.63
C ASN A 61 9.93 9.81 9.25
N PHE A 62 9.12 10.67 8.63
CA PHE A 62 8.50 10.44 7.31
C PHE A 62 9.18 11.19 6.15
N ASP A 63 10.35 11.81 6.40
CA ASP A 63 11.07 12.57 5.40
C ASP A 63 11.93 11.68 4.50
N LYS A 64 12.36 12.26 3.36
CA LYS A 64 13.29 11.58 2.44
C LYS A 64 14.55 11.18 3.20
N GLY A 65 14.96 9.92 3.08
CA GLY A 65 16.08 9.39 3.84
C GLY A 65 15.71 8.40 4.94
N SER A 66 14.44 8.37 5.35
CA SER A 66 13.92 7.44 6.37
C SER A 66 13.27 6.20 5.73
N PHE A 67 12.68 5.34 6.57
CA PHE A 67 12.01 4.10 6.18
C PHE A 67 10.55 4.08 6.68
N ARG A 68 9.59 3.89 5.78
CA ARG A 68 8.15 3.76 6.08
C ARG A 68 7.66 2.35 5.78
N TYR A 69 7.18 1.66 6.80
CA TYR A 69 6.68 0.29 6.69
C TYR A 69 5.16 0.25 6.46
N TYR A 70 4.43 1.22 7.02
CA TYR A 70 2.98 1.18 7.06
C TYR A 70 2.34 2.56 6.87
N LEU A 71 1.19 2.57 6.20
CA LEU A 71 0.35 3.76 6.06
C LEU A 71 -1.11 3.32 5.89
N GLU A 72 -2.00 3.89 6.69
CA GLU A 72 -3.43 3.55 6.69
C GLU A 72 -4.28 4.81 6.47
N PHE A 73 -5.36 4.63 5.71
CA PHE A 73 -6.42 5.61 5.49
C PHE A 73 -7.78 4.96 5.79
N GLU A 74 -8.44 5.42 6.85
CA GLU A 74 -9.84 5.11 7.14
C GLU A 74 -10.72 6.06 6.31
N ILE A 75 -11.63 5.50 5.52
CA ILE A 75 -12.57 6.27 4.70
C ILE A 75 -13.80 6.59 5.54
N ILE A 76 -14.09 7.88 5.71
CA ILE A 76 -15.28 8.33 6.45
C ILE A 76 -16.48 8.23 5.53
N ASN A 77 -17.54 7.53 5.99
CA ASN A 77 -18.78 7.28 5.23
C ASN A 77 -18.51 6.66 3.84
N PRO A 78 -17.95 5.43 3.79
CA PRO A 78 -17.68 4.75 2.52
C PRO A 78 -18.98 4.50 1.73
N GLN A 79 -18.89 4.41 0.40
CA GLN A 79 -20.05 4.17 -0.47
C GLN A 79 -20.64 2.74 -0.35
N GLY A 80 -19.96 1.87 0.39
CA GLY A 80 -20.34 0.48 0.58
C GLY A 80 -19.77 -0.08 1.86
N ASN A 81 -19.96 -1.38 2.05
CA ASN A 81 -19.57 -2.13 3.24
C ASN A 81 -18.47 -3.15 2.95
N LYS A 82 -17.64 -2.93 1.91
CA LYS A 82 -16.47 -3.79 1.71
C LYS A 82 -15.46 -3.54 2.82
N GLY A 83 -14.67 -4.56 3.14
CA GLY A 83 -13.59 -4.49 4.12
C GLY A 83 -12.43 -3.59 3.66
N ASN A 84 -11.21 -4.07 3.83
CA ASN A 84 -10.02 -3.26 3.58
C ASN A 84 -9.41 -3.54 2.20
N LEU A 85 -8.88 -2.50 1.56
CA LEU A 85 -8.03 -2.64 0.38
C LEU A 85 -6.56 -2.44 0.78
N VAL A 86 -5.73 -3.47 0.64
CA VAL A 86 -4.28 -3.37 0.81
C VAL A 86 -3.64 -3.15 -0.55
N SER A 87 -2.97 -2.02 -0.76
CA SER A 87 -2.15 -1.80 -1.95
C SER A 87 -0.68 -2.06 -1.66
N ILE A 88 -0.05 -2.92 -2.47
CA ILE A 88 1.40 -3.14 -2.46
C ILE A 88 2.00 -2.28 -3.58
N MET A 89 2.64 -1.18 -3.17
CA MET A 89 3.26 -0.19 -4.04
C MET A 89 4.79 -0.33 -4.03
N MET A 90 5.48 0.45 -4.86
CA MET A 90 6.95 0.31 -5.00
C MET A 90 7.73 0.81 -3.79
N ASN A 91 7.63 2.11 -3.52
CA ASN A 91 8.39 2.81 -2.51
C ASN A 91 7.59 4.01 -2.01
N PRO A 92 7.82 4.43 -0.77
CA PRO A 92 7.13 5.58 -0.22
C PRO A 92 7.63 6.92 -0.80
N SER A 93 6.66 7.81 -1.06
CA SER A 93 6.89 9.23 -1.30
C SER A 93 6.88 10.00 0.03
N SER A 94 7.78 10.98 0.16
CA SER A 94 7.81 11.94 1.28
C SER A 94 6.63 12.93 1.23
N GLU A 95 5.94 13.06 0.09
CA GLU A 95 4.73 13.88 0.00
C GLU A 95 3.59 13.31 0.88
N THR A 96 3.60 12.01 1.14
CA THR A 96 2.58 11.35 1.97
C THR A 96 3.09 11.18 3.41
N ASN A 97 3.38 12.30 4.05
CA ASN A 97 3.64 12.35 5.49
C ASN A 97 2.30 12.53 6.24
N PRO A 98 1.85 11.55 7.06
CA PRO A 98 0.59 11.67 7.77
C PRO A 98 0.61 12.79 8.84
N ASN A 99 1.80 13.22 9.31
CA ASN A 99 1.96 14.30 10.30
C ASN A 99 1.74 15.68 9.68
N ASN A 100 1.77 15.77 8.33
CA ASN A 100 1.70 17.06 7.65
C ASN A 100 0.39 17.18 6.85
N ASN A 101 -0.35 18.26 7.07
CA ASN A 101 -1.64 18.53 6.42
C ASN A 101 -1.54 18.90 4.93
N ASN A 102 -0.34 19.09 4.39
CA ASN A 102 -0.15 19.67 3.07
C ASN A 102 -0.76 18.82 1.93
N LYS A 103 -0.22 17.63 1.67
CA LYS A 103 -0.54 16.87 0.44
C LYS A 103 -0.55 15.36 0.71
N ILE A 104 -1.14 14.62 -0.22
CA ILE A 104 -0.99 13.17 -0.36
C ILE A 104 -0.48 12.95 -1.78
N ASP A 105 0.50 12.07 -1.94
CA ASP A 105 1.03 11.64 -3.23
C ASP A 105 -0.12 11.30 -4.20
N SER A 106 0.00 11.69 -5.47
CA SER A 106 -1.08 11.51 -6.45
C SER A 106 -1.45 10.04 -6.66
N THR A 107 -0.47 9.14 -6.61
CA THR A 107 -0.69 7.70 -6.79
C THR A 107 -1.46 7.15 -5.59
N VAL A 108 -1.06 7.52 -4.37
CA VAL A 108 -1.77 7.14 -3.14
C VAL A 108 -3.19 7.71 -3.15
N THR A 109 -3.35 8.97 -3.57
CA THR A 109 -4.67 9.61 -3.70
C THR A 109 -5.56 8.85 -4.68
N ASN A 110 -5.02 8.36 -5.80
CA ASN A 110 -5.78 7.55 -6.76
C ASN A 110 -6.19 6.20 -6.18
N VAL A 111 -5.34 5.53 -5.40
CA VAL A 111 -5.72 4.30 -4.68
C VAL A 111 -6.89 4.58 -3.73
N ILE A 112 -6.82 5.67 -2.95
CA ILE A 112 -7.88 6.06 -2.02
C ILE A 112 -9.20 6.34 -2.75
N ARG A 113 -9.16 7.06 -3.87
CA ARG A 113 -10.34 7.30 -4.72
C ARG A 113 -10.92 5.99 -5.26
N MET A 114 -10.08 5.09 -5.76
CA MET A 114 -10.50 3.76 -6.24
C MET A 114 -11.19 2.96 -5.15
N ALA A 115 -10.64 2.98 -3.93
CA ALA A 115 -11.22 2.29 -2.79
C ALA A 115 -12.59 2.87 -2.41
N TYR A 116 -12.69 4.20 -2.32
CA TYR A 116 -13.94 4.90 -2.00
C TYR A 116 -15.06 4.56 -2.98
N VAL A 117 -14.82 4.70 -4.30
CA VAL A 117 -15.85 4.41 -5.32
C VAL A 117 -16.24 2.94 -5.38
N SER A 118 -15.36 2.06 -4.89
CA SER A 118 -15.58 0.61 -4.89
C SER A 118 -16.21 0.12 -3.59
N GLY A 119 -16.48 1.04 -2.66
CA GLY A 119 -17.17 0.77 -1.40
C GLY A 119 -16.30 0.17 -0.29
N TYR A 120 -14.97 0.29 -0.37
CA TYR A 120 -14.08 -0.11 0.73
C TYR A 120 -14.11 0.92 1.86
N SER A 121 -14.00 0.45 3.09
CA SER A 121 -13.95 1.28 4.30
C SER A 121 -12.55 1.77 4.64
N LYS A 122 -11.51 1.10 4.13
CA LYS A 122 -10.12 1.38 4.49
C LYS A 122 -9.17 1.10 3.34
N VAL A 123 -8.10 1.89 3.28
CA VAL A 123 -6.93 1.65 2.43
C VAL A 123 -5.69 1.50 3.27
N ILE A 124 -4.91 0.47 2.99
CA ILE A 124 -3.62 0.22 3.62
C ILE A 124 -2.57 0.22 2.52
N ILE A 125 -1.52 1.02 2.65
CA ILE A 125 -0.42 1.09 1.70
C ILE A 125 0.80 0.41 2.31
N LEU A 126 1.23 -0.67 1.66
CA LEU A 126 2.49 -1.35 1.91
C LEU A 126 3.44 -1.06 0.73
N ASN A 127 4.74 -0.97 0.97
CA ASN A 127 5.70 -0.66 -0.08
C ASN A 127 6.70 -1.80 -0.22
N SER A 128 7.12 -2.11 -1.44
CA SER A 128 8.10 -3.15 -1.68
C SER A 128 9.47 -2.81 -1.13
N PHE A 129 9.81 -1.53 -1.18
CA PHE A 129 10.96 -0.95 -0.51
C PHE A 129 10.45 0.06 0.52
N PRO A 130 10.91 0.02 1.79
CA PRO A 130 10.46 0.95 2.82
C PRO A 130 11.15 2.31 2.71
N TYR A 131 12.24 2.44 1.93
CA TYR A 131 13.01 3.68 1.86
C TYR A 131 12.25 4.84 1.19
N ILE A 132 12.16 5.97 1.89
CA ILE A 132 11.45 7.17 1.43
C ILE A 132 12.34 7.98 0.51
N ASN A 133 12.02 7.98 -0.78
CA ASN A 133 12.76 8.76 -1.78
C ASN A 133 11.94 9.21 -2.99
N GLY A 134 10.72 8.69 -3.17
CA GLY A 134 9.88 8.96 -4.34
C GLY A 134 10.48 8.51 -5.69
N ASN A 135 11.58 7.73 -5.70
CA ASN A 135 12.28 7.31 -6.90
C ASN A 135 12.67 5.82 -6.85
N GLY A 136 12.02 5.01 -7.69
CA GLY A 136 12.25 3.57 -7.73
C GLY A 136 13.66 3.14 -8.13
N THR A 137 14.37 3.92 -8.95
CA THR A 137 15.75 3.61 -9.35
C THR A 137 16.70 3.75 -8.15
N GLU A 138 16.55 4.82 -7.38
CA GLU A 138 17.32 5.05 -6.16
C GLU A 138 17.00 3.98 -5.09
N SER A 139 15.76 3.48 -5.02
CA SER A 139 15.38 2.39 -4.12
C SER A 139 16.06 1.07 -4.48
N LEU A 140 16.21 0.78 -5.77
CA LEU A 140 16.90 -0.42 -6.26
C LEU A 140 18.39 -0.40 -5.92
N GLU A 141 19.06 0.73 -6.13
CA GLU A 141 20.48 0.89 -5.82
C GLU A 141 20.75 0.72 -4.32
N LYS A 142 19.90 1.34 -3.49
CA LYS A 142 20.03 1.29 -2.03
C LYS A 142 19.80 -0.08 -1.43
N ASN A 143 18.97 -0.92 -2.06
CA ASN A 143 18.76 -2.30 -1.59
C ASN A 143 20.05 -3.13 -1.47
N ASN A 144 21.13 -2.75 -2.16
CA ASN A 144 22.42 -3.45 -2.08
C ASN A 144 23.31 -2.99 -0.91
N ASN A 145 22.95 -1.92 -0.18
CA ASN A 145 23.67 -1.49 1.03
C ASN A 145 23.25 -2.32 2.25
N SER A 146 24.16 -2.59 3.18
CA SER A 146 23.91 -3.49 4.33
C SER A 146 22.79 -3.01 5.28
N LYS A 147 22.75 -1.71 5.60
CA LYS A 147 21.69 -1.12 6.44
C LYS A 147 20.33 -1.17 5.75
N ASP A 148 20.28 -0.73 4.50
CA ASP A 148 19.07 -0.74 3.69
C ASP A 148 18.56 -2.18 3.46
N SER A 149 19.48 -3.14 3.33
CA SER A 149 19.17 -4.57 3.22
C SER A 149 18.50 -5.12 4.48
N GLN A 150 18.92 -4.71 5.68
CA GLN A 150 18.25 -5.08 6.93
C GLN A 150 16.81 -4.53 6.97
N GLU A 151 16.63 -3.28 6.59
CA GLU A 151 15.31 -2.63 6.54
C GLU A 151 14.39 -3.26 5.49
N ASN A 152 14.94 -3.63 4.34
CA ASN A 152 14.22 -4.37 3.31
C ASN A 152 13.81 -5.76 3.79
N LYS A 153 14.67 -6.46 4.55
CA LYS A 153 14.33 -7.74 5.15
C LYS A 153 13.20 -7.60 6.17
N LEU A 154 13.33 -6.64 7.10
CA LEU A 154 12.30 -6.32 8.09
C LEU A 154 10.96 -6.01 7.41
N ASN A 155 10.97 -5.16 6.37
CA ASN A 155 9.78 -4.81 5.63
C ASN A 155 9.13 -6.01 4.94
N LYS A 156 9.92 -6.89 4.31
CA LYS A 156 9.41 -8.14 3.72
C LYS A 156 8.78 -9.06 4.77
N ASP A 157 9.46 -9.24 5.91
CA ASP A 157 8.97 -10.08 7.00
C ASP A 157 7.69 -9.49 7.62
N PHE A 158 7.63 -8.17 7.79
CA PHE A 158 6.44 -7.45 8.24
C PHE A 158 5.26 -7.64 7.28
N ILE A 159 5.44 -7.36 5.98
CA ILE A 159 4.39 -7.53 4.97
C ILE A 159 3.88 -8.98 4.99
N ASN A 160 4.78 -9.95 5.15
CA ASN A 160 4.44 -11.36 5.20
C ASN A 160 3.53 -11.72 6.38
N ASN A 161 3.92 -11.30 7.57
CA ASN A 161 3.12 -11.51 8.77
C ASN A 161 1.79 -10.74 8.71
N PHE A 162 1.81 -9.50 8.20
CA PHE A 162 0.63 -8.68 8.06
C PHE A 162 -0.43 -9.34 7.14
N LEU A 163 -0.06 -9.78 5.93
CA LEU A 163 -1.05 -10.43 5.04
C LEU A 163 -1.49 -11.80 5.58
N LYS A 164 -0.59 -12.59 6.19
CA LYS A 164 -1.00 -13.87 6.81
C LYS A 164 -2.06 -13.69 7.88
N ALA A 165 -1.90 -12.69 8.75
CA ALA A 165 -2.87 -12.40 9.80
C ALA A 165 -4.20 -11.86 9.23
N ASN A 166 -4.15 -11.00 8.21
CA ASN A 166 -5.34 -10.27 7.75
C ASN A 166 -6.10 -10.95 6.60
N VAL A 167 -5.43 -11.69 5.70
CA VAL A 167 -6.11 -12.40 4.59
C VAL A 167 -6.94 -13.58 5.11
N ASN A 168 -6.41 -14.31 6.09
CA ASN A 168 -7.09 -15.48 6.66
C ASN A 168 -8.40 -15.10 7.36
N ASN A 169 -8.50 -13.87 7.88
CA ASN A 169 -9.71 -13.32 8.48
C ASN A 169 -10.71 -12.75 7.44
N GLN A 170 -10.45 -12.99 6.15
CA GLN A 170 -11.25 -12.60 4.99
C GLN A 170 -11.50 -11.10 4.77
N ASP A 171 -10.92 -10.21 5.58
CA ASP A 171 -11.27 -8.79 5.58
C ASP A 171 -10.41 -7.91 4.66
N ILE A 172 -9.62 -8.52 3.76
CA ILE A 172 -8.79 -7.76 2.83
C ILE A 172 -8.88 -8.25 1.39
N ASP A 173 -8.83 -7.28 0.49
CA ASP A 173 -8.50 -7.38 -0.92
C ASP A 173 -7.12 -6.75 -1.16
N ILE A 174 -6.38 -7.19 -2.18
CA ILE A 174 -5.01 -6.78 -2.46
C ILE A 174 -4.91 -6.14 -3.86
N LEU A 175 -4.39 -4.92 -3.95
CA LEU A 175 -4.08 -4.24 -5.20
C LEU A 175 -2.56 -4.17 -5.40
N LEU A 176 -2.03 -4.84 -6.43
CA LEU A 176 -0.62 -4.74 -6.79
C LEU A 176 -0.42 -3.52 -7.69
N ALA A 177 0.53 -2.66 -7.33
CA ALA A 177 0.71 -1.34 -7.93
C ALA A 177 2.17 -0.89 -7.87
N TRP A 178 3.11 -1.74 -8.27
CA TRP A 178 4.51 -1.60 -7.90
C TRP A 178 5.48 -1.30 -9.07
N GLY A 179 5.01 -1.30 -10.31
CA GLY A 179 5.79 -0.88 -11.48
C GLY A 179 6.89 -1.85 -11.92
N GLU A 180 7.75 -1.40 -12.85
CA GLU A 180 8.75 -2.25 -13.50
C GLU A 180 10.06 -2.43 -12.72
N ASN A 181 10.30 -1.61 -11.70
CA ASN A 181 11.57 -1.53 -10.99
C ASN A 181 11.66 -2.50 -9.80
N ILE A 182 10.98 -3.64 -9.89
CA ILE A 182 10.89 -4.67 -8.83
C ILE A 182 11.40 -6.03 -9.34
N LYS A 183 12.18 -6.05 -10.42
CA LYS A 183 12.58 -7.28 -11.14
C LYS A 183 13.16 -8.38 -10.23
N ASN A 184 13.96 -8.02 -9.22
CA ASN A 184 14.58 -8.98 -8.30
C ASN A 184 13.67 -9.39 -7.12
N THR A 185 12.51 -8.75 -6.98
CA THR A 185 11.55 -8.97 -5.89
C THR A 185 10.23 -9.57 -6.36
N VAL A 186 9.96 -9.64 -7.67
CA VAL A 186 8.75 -10.29 -8.19
C VAL A 186 8.68 -11.77 -7.81
N GLU A 187 9.80 -12.51 -7.86
CA GLU A 187 9.80 -13.92 -7.43
C GLU A 187 9.46 -14.08 -5.94
N ASP A 188 9.98 -13.18 -5.10
CA ASP A 188 9.68 -13.16 -3.67
C ASP A 188 8.20 -12.86 -3.44
N TYR A 189 7.65 -11.85 -4.13
CA TYR A 189 6.22 -11.53 -4.06
C TYR A 189 5.35 -12.65 -4.61
N SER A 190 5.73 -13.31 -5.71
CA SER A 190 4.97 -14.44 -6.24
C SER A 190 4.94 -15.61 -5.25
N LYS A 191 6.06 -15.97 -4.61
CA LYS A 191 6.08 -17.01 -3.56
C LYS A 191 5.19 -16.63 -2.39
N PHE A 192 5.29 -15.37 -1.97
CA PHE A 192 4.55 -14.83 -0.84
C PHE A 192 3.04 -14.69 -1.11
N LEU A 193 2.65 -14.30 -2.33
CA LEU A 193 1.26 -14.05 -2.72
C LEU A 193 0.54 -15.31 -3.23
N LYS A 194 1.28 -16.36 -3.60
CA LYS A 194 0.75 -17.64 -4.09
C LYS A 194 -0.40 -18.22 -3.24
N PRO A 195 -0.35 -18.21 -1.90
CA PRO A 195 -1.45 -18.72 -1.08
C PRO A 195 -2.77 -17.96 -1.27
N TYR A 196 -2.70 -16.71 -1.74
CA TYR A 196 -3.84 -15.81 -1.86
C TYR A 196 -4.41 -15.74 -3.29
N GLU A 197 -3.68 -16.23 -4.29
CA GLU A 197 -4.14 -16.26 -5.70
C GLU A 197 -5.46 -17.00 -5.88
N ASN A 198 -5.58 -18.14 -5.19
CA ASN A 198 -6.76 -19.01 -5.28
C ASN A 198 -8.00 -18.42 -4.59
N GLN A 199 -7.84 -17.36 -3.80
CA GLN A 199 -8.93 -16.70 -3.09
C GLN A 199 -9.60 -15.59 -3.92
N ASN A 200 -9.11 -15.30 -5.14
CA ASN A 200 -9.59 -14.22 -6.03
C ASN A 200 -9.55 -12.81 -5.40
N LYS A 201 -8.59 -12.57 -4.50
CA LYS A 201 -8.46 -11.30 -3.76
C LYS A 201 -7.36 -10.38 -4.28
N ILE A 202 -6.76 -10.70 -5.42
CA ILE A 202 -5.63 -9.96 -5.96
C ILE A 202 -6.06 -9.25 -7.25
N TYR A 203 -5.85 -7.94 -7.28
CA TYR A 203 -6.19 -7.03 -8.35
C TYR A 203 -4.94 -6.31 -8.84
N VAL A 204 -4.99 -5.87 -10.10
CA VAL A 204 -4.02 -4.99 -10.72
C VAL A 204 -4.78 -3.86 -11.41
N TYR A 205 -4.26 -2.64 -11.35
CA TYR A 205 -4.89 -1.50 -12.04
C TYR A 205 -4.76 -1.62 -13.56
N ASP A 206 -3.53 -1.84 -14.01
CA ASP A 206 -3.16 -2.07 -15.41
C ASP A 206 -1.82 -2.82 -15.41
N ILE A 207 -1.35 -3.24 -16.57
CA ILE A 207 -0.10 -3.97 -16.73
C ILE A 207 0.81 -3.21 -17.70
N THR A 208 2.08 -3.04 -17.33
CA THR A 208 3.06 -2.38 -18.20
C THR A 208 3.40 -3.24 -19.41
N LYS A 209 4.13 -2.68 -20.39
CA LYS A 209 4.60 -3.44 -21.56
C LYS A 209 5.43 -4.68 -21.16
N ASN A 210 6.13 -4.60 -20.04
CA ASN A 210 6.97 -5.67 -19.50
C ASN A 210 6.23 -6.60 -18.53
N SER A 211 4.89 -6.55 -18.50
CA SER A 211 4.04 -7.40 -17.66
C SER A 211 4.10 -7.15 -16.14
N PHE A 212 4.38 -5.90 -15.73
CA PHE A 212 4.38 -5.51 -14.32
C PHE A 212 3.10 -4.75 -13.92
N PRO A 213 2.59 -4.89 -12.69
CA PRO A 213 1.47 -4.10 -12.19
C PRO A 213 1.77 -2.59 -12.23
N MET A 214 0.96 -1.82 -12.94
CA MET A 214 1.13 -0.37 -13.05
C MET A 214 0.69 0.36 -11.78
N HIS A 215 1.36 1.47 -11.50
CA HIS A 215 0.86 2.47 -10.55
C HIS A 215 -0.48 3.04 -11.04
N PRO A 216 -1.48 3.24 -10.14
CA PRO A 216 -2.71 3.94 -10.47
C PRO A 216 -2.47 5.37 -10.99
N SER A 217 -2.61 5.52 -12.30
CA SER A 217 -2.51 6.80 -12.99
C SER A 217 -3.80 7.64 -12.81
N PRO A 218 -3.84 8.92 -13.25
CA PRO A 218 -5.00 9.79 -13.09
C PRO A 218 -6.31 9.05 -13.39
N PHE A 219 -7.20 9.11 -12.41
CA PHE A 219 -8.36 8.23 -12.31
C PHE A 219 -9.27 8.39 -13.52
N ASN A 220 -9.37 7.31 -14.31
CA ASN A 220 -10.41 7.11 -15.31
C ASN A 220 -11.40 6.09 -14.74
N LYS A 221 -12.64 6.53 -14.47
CA LYS A 221 -13.68 5.74 -13.80
C LYS A 221 -13.96 4.40 -14.49
N GLU A 222 -13.90 4.37 -15.81
CA GLU A 222 -14.13 3.17 -16.61
C GLU A 222 -13.01 2.15 -16.43
N LYS A 223 -11.75 2.60 -16.47
CA LYS A 223 -10.58 1.74 -16.19
C LYS A 223 -10.60 1.17 -14.78
N VAL A 224 -11.01 1.95 -13.78
CA VAL A 224 -11.07 1.51 -12.38
C VAL A 224 -12.11 0.42 -12.17
N ASN A 225 -13.32 0.63 -12.71
CA ASN A 225 -14.38 -0.38 -12.64
C ASN A 225 -13.95 -1.67 -13.34
N ASN A 226 -13.24 -1.57 -14.46
CA ASN A 226 -12.75 -2.74 -15.18
C ASN A 226 -11.61 -3.44 -14.44
N ALA A 227 -10.66 -2.69 -13.86
CA ALA A 227 -9.55 -3.26 -13.08
C ALA A 227 -10.02 -4.08 -11.88
N LEU A 228 -11.01 -3.56 -11.13
CA LEU A 228 -11.53 -4.22 -9.93
C LEU A 228 -12.61 -5.27 -10.22
N LYS A 229 -13.19 -5.27 -11.42
CA LYS A 229 -14.07 -6.36 -11.90
C LYS A 229 -13.29 -7.48 -12.59
N SER A 230 -12.16 -7.14 -13.23
CA SER A 230 -11.28 -8.12 -13.85
C SER A 230 -10.60 -8.92 -12.74
N LYS A 231 -11.13 -10.11 -12.46
CA LYS A 231 -10.51 -11.12 -11.60
C LYS A 231 -9.27 -11.68 -12.30
N THR A 232 -8.28 -10.84 -12.56
CA THR A 232 -7.03 -11.27 -13.18
C THR A 232 -6.21 -11.98 -12.11
N CYS A 233 -6.57 -13.24 -11.89
CA CYS A 233 -5.81 -14.17 -11.08
C CYS A 233 -4.38 -14.23 -11.64
N LEU A 234 -3.36 -14.19 -10.78
CA LEU A 234 -1.93 -14.23 -11.09
C LEU A 234 -1.48 -15.43 -11.96
N LYS A 235 -2.39 -16.34 -12.33
CA LYS A 235 -2.16 -17.52 -13.19
C LYS A 235 -1.42 -17.24 -14.51
N ASN A 236 -1.45 -16.00 -15.02
CA ASN A 236 -0.74 -15.60 -16.25
C ASN A 236 0.31 -14.49 -16.07
N VAL A 237 0.61 -14.04 -14.84
CA VAL A 237 1.85 -13.29 -14.58
C VAL A 237 2.98 -14.32 -14.45
N LYS A 238 3.15 -15.14 -15.48
CA LYS A 238 4.40 -15.88 -15.64
C LYS A 238 5.45 -14.84 -16.00
N LEU A 239 6.54 -14.85 -15.23
CA LEU A 239 7.86 -14.29 -15.52
C LEU A 239 8.48 -14.77 -16.88
N LYS A 240 7.65 -15.17 -17.84
CA LYS A 240 7.93 -15.37 -19.26
C LYS A 240 6.83 -14.72 -20.09
N CYS A 241 7.06 -13.45 -20.39
CA CYS A 241 6.98 -12.86 -21.72
C CYS A 241 6.53 -13.84 -22.83
N GLU A 242 5.23 -13.95 -23.11
CA GLU A 242 4.72 -14.31 -24.44
C GLU A 242 3.43 -13.54 -24.77
N ARG A 243 3.61 -12.58 -25.69
CA ARG A 243 2.67 -12.01 -26.68
C ARG A 243 1.16 -11.88 -26.35
N ARG A 244 0.76 -10.61 -26.24
CA ARG A 244 -0.48 -9.98 -26.78
C ARG A 244 -1.78 -10.79 -26.64
N LYS A 245 -2.62 -10.39 -25.67
CA LYS A 245 -4.05 -10.10 -25.95
C LYS A 245 -4.48 -8.85 -25.20
N LYS A 246 -4.84 -7.82 -25.96
CA LYS A 246 -5.67 -6.70 -25.50
C LYS A 246 -6.97 -7.31 -24.95
N ILE A 247 -7.35 -6.98 -23.72
CA ILE A 247 -8.74 -7.14 -23.30
C ILE A 247 -9.38 -5.76 -23.43
N ALA A 248 -9.90 -5.53 -24.64
CA ALA A 248 -11.03 -4.64 -24.84
C ALA A 248 -12.29 -5.52 -24.72
N VAL A 249 -13.27 -4.96 -24.03
CA VAL A 249 -14.67 -5.37 -23.79
C VAL A 249 -15.30 -6.24 -24.87
N GLU A 250 -16.09 -7.25 -24.48
CA GLU A 250 -17.23 -7.69 -25.27
C GLU A 250 -18.52 -7.64 -24.45
N TYR A 251 -19.43 -6.79 -24.92
CA TYR A 251 -20.88 -6.90 -24.74
C TYR A 251 -21.41 -7.83 -25.82
N LYS A 252 -22.00 -8.95 -25.42
CA LYS A 252 -23.31 -9.46 -25.86
C LYS A 252 -23.70 -10.67 -25.02
#